data_AF-A0A1Y1JSW4-F1
#
_entry.id   AF-A0A1Y1JSW4-F1
#
_cell.length_a   1.000
_cell.length_b   1.000
_cell.length_c   1.000
_cell.angle_alpha   90.00
_cell.angle_beta   90.00
_cell.angle_gamma   90.00
#
_symmetry.space_group_name_H-M   'P 1'
#
loop_
_entity.id
_entity.type
_entity.pdbx_description
1 polymer ?
#
loop_
_entity_poly.entity_id
_entity_poly.type
_entity_poly.pdbx_seq_one_letter_code
_entity_poly.pdbx_strand_id
1 'polypeptide(L)'
;MKKSIYEIVEKFPECNEHINTKQNTITSGGTNNVWEILCLKPDTITTINKHSIDYSGKVSEICVQAMEYLHDVNLRTEEFLKDAGCAYFYYWIFDVAFNKNMSKINDIPYLFNEFTDLLKRNILALNSSGKLEIPINELCLYSQESIIKRDFQKIIYIYNLYDIINSKGGKINKDVFKQIVNIVKQYNENMESVSCKIVEIPDQPTCKNNILVPIIITMIVTFLISLFIFILLKFTTLGSLIQGATLIRRNVYDNIDEELSRFRGSDIYGTMSRNSVNNILYNSK
;
A
#
# COMPACT_ATOMS: atom_id res chain seq x y z
N MET A 1 8.63 -18.16 22.66
CA MET A 1 8.26 -16.86 23.29
C MET A 1 8.51 -15.78 22.25
N LYS A 2 7.53 -14.93 21.94
CA LYS A 2 7.72 -13.89 20.91
C LYS A 2 8.68 -12.82 21.46
N LYS A 3 9.82 -12.62 20.80
CA LYS A 3 10.82 -11.62 21.19
C LYS A 3 10.23 -10.22 21.08
N SER A 4 10.59 -9.35 22.02
CA SER A 4 10.16 -7.95 21.96
C SER A 4 10.91 -7.22 20.86
N ILE A 5 10.26 -6.25 20.21
CA ILE A 5 10.94 -5.43 19.19
C ILE A 5 12.16 -4.70 19.76
N TYR A 6 12.13 -4.32 21.04
CA TYR A 6 13.25 -3.64 21.68
C TYR A 6 14.49 -4.53 21.83
N GLU A 7 14.29 -5.83 22.12
CA GLU A 7 15.38 -6.81 22.19
C GLU A 7 16.04 -6.98 20.82
N ILE A 8 15.22 -7.06 19.77
CA ILE A 8 15.68 -7.15 18.37
C ILE A 8 16.46 -5.89 17.99
N VAL A 9 15.89 -4.71 18.25
CA VAL A 9 16.48 -3.42 17.86
C VAL A 9 17.79 -3.15 18.60
N GLU A 10 17.94 -3.55 19.87
CA GLU A 10 19.19 -3.42 20.65
C GLU A 10 20.43 -3.96 19.93
N LYS A 11 20.25 -4.93 19.02
CA LYS A 11 21.31 -5.55 18.23
C LYS A 11 21.62 -4.86 16.90
N PHE A 12 20.83 -3.87 16.48
CA PHE A 12 21.04 -3.19 15.21
C PHE A 12 22.42 -2.54 15.05
N PRO A 13 23.07 -1.95 16.08
CA PRO A 13 24.43 -1.44 15.94
C PRO A 13 25.45 -2.51 15.54
N GLU A 14 25.31 -3.75 16.07
CA GLU A 14 26.16 -4.88 15.71
C GLU A 14 25.90 -5.32 14.26
N CYS A 15 24.63 -5.36 13.85
CA CYS A 15 24.23 -5.66 12.47
C CYS A 15 24.73 -4.58 11.48
N ASN A 16 24.69 -3.31 11.87
CA ASN A 16 25.17 -2.18 11.08
C ASN A 16 26.69 -2.21 10.91
N GLU A 17 27.42 -2.51 11.98
CA GLU A 17 28.86 -2.73 11.89
C GLU A 17 29.15 -3.89 10.92
N HIS A 18 28.43 -5.01 11.06
CA HIS A 18 28.60 -6.18 10.21
C HIS A 18 28.32 -5.88 8.73
N ILE A 19 27.19 -5.25 8.36
CA ILE A 19 26.90 -4.95 6.95
C ILE A 19 27.88 -3.95 6.34
N ASN A 20 28.38 -2.99 7.12
CA ASN A 20 29.30 -1.96 6.61
C ASN A 20 30.72 -2.52 6.40
N THR A 21 31.14 -3.54 7.16
CA THR A 21 32.42 -4.22 6.89
C THR A 21 32.46 -4.86 5.50
N LYS A 22 31.31 -5.26 4.95
CA LYS A 22 31.16 -5.87 3.62
C LYS A 22 31.35 -4.88 2.47
N GLN A 23 31.13 -3.60 2.72
CA GLN A 23 31.33 -2.57 1.70
C GLN A 23 32.82 -2.39 1.37
N ASN A 24 33.69 -2.49 2.37
CA ASN A 24 35.14 -2.27 2.23
C ASN A 24 35.86 -3.42 1.50
N THR A 25 35.28 -4.63 1.50
CA THR A 25 35.83 -5.78 0.78
C THR A 25 35.60 -5.66 -0.72
N ILE A 26 34.51 -5.02 -1.17
CA ILE A 26 34.18 -4.83 -2.59
C ILE A 26 35.22 -3.92 -3.29
N THR A 27 35.73 -2.90 -2.61
CA THR A 27 36.67 -1.92 -3.20
C THR A 27 38.08 -2.48 -3.41
N SER A 28 38.38 -3.69 -2.94
CA SER A 28 39.76 -4.22 -2.87
C SER A 28 40.16 -5.15 -4.02
N GLY A 29 39.39 -5.19 -5.13
CA GLY A 29 39.83 -5.62 -6.46
C GLY A 29 40.35 -7.05 -6.64
N GLY A 30 40.16 -7.93 -5.65
CA GLY A 30 40.71 -9.27 -5.64
C GLY A 30 39.65 -10.33 -5.39
N THR A 31 39.49 -11.22 -6.37
CA THR A 31 38.80 -12.53 -6.35
C THR A 31 37.35 -12.58 -6.82
N ASN A 32 37.06 -13.68 -7.53
CA ASN A 32 35.78 -14.13 -8.07
C ASN A 32 34.71 -14.29 -6.98
N ASN A 33 34.22 -13.20 -6.41
CA ASN A 33 33.13 -13.24 -5.46
C ASN A 33 31.87 -13.75 -6.20
N VAL A 34 31.31 -14.88 -5.74
CA VAL A 34 30.12 -15.49 -6.34
C VAL A 34 28.96 -14.48 -6.38
N TRP A 35 28.87 -13.60 -5.39
CA TRP A 35 27.85 -12.56 -5.31
C TRP A 35 28.06 -11.46 -6.35
N GLU A 36 29.31 -11.09 -6.65
CA GLU A 36 29.60 -10.10 -7.69
C GLU A 36 29.16 -10.60 -9.07
N ILE A 37 29.54 -11.84 -9.42
CA ILE A 37 29.12 -12.47 -10.67
C ILE A 37 27.60 -12.55 -10.77
N LEU A 38 26.93 -12.88 -9.66
CA LEU A 38 25.48 -12.97 -9.60
C LEU A 38 24.80 -11.61 -9.76
N CYS A 39 25.27 -10.59 -9.04
CA CYS A 39 24.71 -9.26 -9.01
C CYS A 39 24.99 -8.44 -10.29
N LEU A 40 25.97 -8.87 -11.11
CA LEU A 40 26.24 -8.30 -12.43
C LEU A 40 25.32 -8.85 -13.54
N LYS A 41 24.50 -9.88 -13.26
CA LYS A 41 23.59 -10.43 -14.27
C LYS A 41 22.52 -9.40 -14.66
N PRO A 42 22.26 -9.18 -15.97
CA PRO A 42 21.27 -8.21 -16.43
C PRO A 42 19.88 -8.42 -15.83
N ASP A 43 19.44 -9.68 -15.70
CA ASP A 43 18.13 -10.01 -15.13
C ASP A 43 18.03 -9.61 -13.66
N THR A 44 19.09 -9.86 -12.88
CA THR A 44 19.16 -9.48 -11.47
C THR A 44 19.11 -7.96 -11.30
N ILE A 45 19.90 -7.22 -12.09
CA ILE A 45 19.91 -5.76 -12.08
C ILE A 45 18.54 -5.21 -12.45
N THR A 46 17.91 -5.76 -13.49
CA THR A 46 16.60 -5.32 -13.98
C THR A 46 15.51 -5.52 -12.92
N THR A 47 15.51 -6.67 -12.26
CA THR A 47 14.53 -6.98 -11.20
C THR A 47 14.70 -6.07 -9.99
N ILE A 48 15.94 -5.86 -9.53
CA ILE A 48 16.23 -4.97 -8.41
C ILE A 48 15.84 -3.52 -8.76
N ASN A 49 16.17 -3.05 -9.98
CA ASN A 49 15.84 -1.70 -10.44
C ASN A 49 14.35 -1.45 -10.62
N LYS A 50 13.57 -2.48 -10.98
CA LYS A 50 12.11 -2.38 -11.13
C LYS A 50 11.45 -1.84 -9.86
N HIS A 51 12.01 -2.17 -8.70
CA HIS A 51 11.52 -1.70 -7.40
C HIS A 51 12.13 -0.36 -6.96
N SER A 52 12.65 0.43 -7.92
CA SER A 52 13.03 1.83 -7.75
C SER A 52 14.09 2.08 -6.69
N ILE A 53 15.28 1.50 -6.86
CA ILE A 53 16.47 2.01 -6.18
C ILE A 53 16.71 3.43 -6.73
N ASP A 54 16.45 4.46 -5.91
CA ASP A 54 16.76 5.87 -6.24
C ASP A 54 18.29 6.09 -6.41
N TYR A 55 19.08 5.08 -6.07
CA TYR A 55 20.52 5.03 -6.17
C TYR A 55 21.00 4.64 -7.59
N SER A 56 20.90 5.57 -8.54
CA SER A 56 21.34 5.41 -9.93
C SER A 56 22.87 5.34 -10.05
N GLY A 57 23.46 4.19 -9.72
CA GLY A 57 24.88 3.94 -10.00
C GLY A 57 25.56 2.85 -9.18
N LYS A 58 24.91 2.33 -8.13
CA LYS A 58 25.52 1.33 -7.22
C LYS A 58 24.65 0.11 -6.95
N VAL A 59 23.76 -0.22 -7.86
CA VAL A 59 22.83 -1.36 -7.72
C VAL A 59 23.58 -2.67 -7.53
N SER A 60 24.68 -2.86 -8.27
CA SER A 60 25.57 -4.02 -8.12
C SER A 60 26.22 -4.04 -6.73
N GLU A 61 26.74 -2.91 -6.24
CA GLU A 61 27.37 -2.82 -4.91
C GLU A 61 26.37 -3.11 -3.79
N ILE A 62 25.17 -2.51 -3.87
CA ILE A 62 24.06 -2.76 -2.93
C ILE A 62 23.69 -4.25 -2.95
N CYS A 63 23.60 -4.84 -4.13
CA CYS A 63 23.30 -6.27 -4.28
C CYS A 63 24.39 -7.13 -3.64
N VAL A 64 25.67 -6.87 -3.92
CA VAL A 64 26.78 -7.66 -3.34
C VAL A 64 26.77 -7.54 -1.82
N GLN A 65 26.66 -6.32 -1.29
CA GLN A 65 26.62 -6.06 0.15
C GLN A 65 25.43 -6.76 0.82
N ALA A 66 24.25 -6.69 0.21
CA ALA A 66 23.05 -7.38 0.68
C ALA A 66 23.24 -8.90 0.71
N MET A 67 23.80 -9.47 -0.35
CA MET A 67 23.98 -10.92 -0.49
C MET A 67 25.01 -11.46 0.49
N GLU A 68 26.15 -10.78 0.67
CA GLU A 68 27.16 -11.14 1.67
C GLU A 68 26.60 -11.08 3.09
N TYR A 69 25.89 -10.01 3.42
CA TYR A 69 25.29 -9.84 4.73
C TYR A 69 24.22 -10.91 5.00
N LEU A 70 23.30 -11.13 4.07
CA LEU A 70 22.27 -12.15 4.22
C LEU A 70 22.87 -13.55 4.31
N HIS A 71 23.92 -13.85 3.53
CA HIS A 71 24.61 -15.12 3.64
C HIS A 71 25.16 -15.33 5.06
N ASP A 72 25.89 -14.36 5.60
CA ASP A 72 26.47 -14.44 6.94
C ASP A 72 25.40 -14.54 8.02
N VAL A 73 24.35 -13.71 7.97
CA VAL A 73 23.25 -13.73 8.95
C VAL A 73 22.56 -15.09 8.99
N ASN A 74 22.35 -15.71 7.83
CA ASN A 74 21.68 -17.00 7.73
C ASN A 74 22.56 -18.19 8.12
N LEU A 75 23.89 -18.01 8.16
CA LEU A 75 24.85 -19.01 8.66
C LEU A 75 25.06 -18.96 10.18
N ARG A 76 24.61 -17.90 10.87
CA ARG A 76 24.74 -17.80 12.32
C ARG A 76 23.85 -18.83 13.01
N THR A 77 24.43 -19.56 13.97
CA THR A 77 23.71 -20.52 14.83
C THR A 77 22.87 -19.84 15.91
N GLU A 78 23.20 -18.60 16.27
CA GLU A 78 22.45 -17.82 17.25
C GLU A 78 21.16 -17.28 16.64
N GLU A 79 20.04 -17.95 16.90
CA GLU A 79 18.69 -17.57 16.44
C GLU A 79 18.36 -16.09 16.75
N PHE A 80 18.86 -15.55 17.87
CA PHE A 80 18.66 -14.16 18.24
C PHE A 80 19.35 -13.17 17.29
N LEU A 81 20.61 -13.41 16.93
CA LEU A 81 21.34 -12.59 15.97
C LEU A 81 20.76 -12.70 14.57
N LYS A 82 20.17 -13.86 14.25
CA LYS A 82 19.47 -14.09 12.99
C LYS A 82 18.22 -13.22 12.87
N ASP A 83 17.34 -13.23 13.88
CA ASP A 83 16.14 -12.38 13.91
C ASP A 83 16.49 -10.88 13.84
N ALA A 84 17.45 -10.45 14.67
CA ALA A 84 17.96 -9.09 14.63
C ALA A 84 18.57 -8.75 13.27
N GLY A 85 19.33 -9.67 12.69
CA GLY A 85 20.00 -9.48 11.42
C GLY A 85 19.01 -9.30 10.26
N CYS A 86 17.95 -10.11 10.21
CA CYS A 86 16.89 -10.01 9.22
C CYS A 86 16.05 -8.73 9.40
N ALA A 87 15.69 -8.37 10.63
CA ALA A 87 14.95 -7.15 10.92
C ALA A 87 15.78 -5.90 10.57
N TYR A 88 17.08 -5.92 10.89
CA TYR A 88 18.00 -4.87 10.52
C TYR A 88 18.15 -4.78 9.00
N PHE A 89 18.23 -5.90 8.27
CA PHE A 89 18.30 -5.87 6.81
C PHE A 89 17.09 -5.16 6.19
N TYR A 90 15.89 -5.40 6.73
CA TYR A 90 14.68 -4.71 6.29
C TYR A 90 14.76 -3.20 6.53
N TYR A 91 15.31 -2.76 7.67
CA TYR A 91 15.61 -1.35 7.93
C TYR A 91 16.70 -0.80 7.00
N TRP A 92 17.76 -1.57 6.75
CA TRP A 92 18.87 -1.17 5.88
C TRP A 92 18.42 -0.92 4.45
N ILE A 93 17.46 -1.72 3.93
CA ILE A 93 16.85 -1.45 2.62
C ILE A 93 16.17 -0.07 2.60
N PHE A 94 15.41 0.27 3.64
CA PHE A 94 14.79 1.59 3.75
C PHE A 94 15.84 2.72 3.78
N ASP A 95 16.90 2.53 4.56
CA ASP A 95 17.95 3.53 4.73
C ASP A 95 18.77 3.71 3.45
N VAL A 96 19.36 2.63 2.93
CA VAL A 96 20.34 2.68 1.84
C VAL A 96 19.68 2.63 0.47
N ALA A 97 18.79 1.67 0.22
CA ALA A 97 18.22 1.48 -1.13
C ALA A 97 17.17 2.54 -1.47
N PHE A 98 16.42 2.99 -0.46
CA PHE A 98 15.38 4.02 -0.60
C PHE A 98 15.76 5.38 -0.01
N ASN A 99 16.99 5.57 0.48
CA ASN A 99 17.43 6.85 1.04
C ASN A 99 16.46 7.43 2.09
N LYS A 100 15.93 6.58 2.97
CA LYS A 100 14.91 6.90 3.98
C LYS A 100 13.63 7.52 3.42
N ASN A 101 13.29 7.24 2.15
CA ASN A 101 12.09 7.77 1.50
C ASN A 101 10.82 7.07 2.00
N MET A 102 10.07 7.75 2.87
CA MET A 102 8.82 7.22 3.44
C MET A 102 7.75 6.88 2.40
N SER A 103 7.75 7.50 1.21
CA SER A 103 6.81 7.15 0.14
C SER A 103 7.04 5.75 -0.42
N LYS A 104 8.25 5.20 -0.24
CA LYS A 104 8.70 3.89 -0.71
C LYS A 104 8.60 2.79 0.35
N ILE A 105 7.99 3.08 1.51
CA ILE A 105 7.88 2.10 2.61
C ILE A 105 7.17 0.80 2.19
N ASN A 106 6.22 0.90 1.26
CA ASN A 106 5.49 -0.25 0.73
C ASN A 106 6.30 -1.04 -0.30
N ASP A 107 7.40 -0.49 -0.82
CA ASP A 107 8.27 -1.15 -1.80
C ASP A 107 9.33 -2.03 -1.12
N ILE A 108 9.60 -1.80 0.18
CA ILE A 108 10.61 -2.55 0.97
C ILE A 108 10.34 -4.06 0.99
N PRO A 109 9.12 -4.57 1.24
CA PRO A 109 8.87 -6.01 1.22
C PRO A 109 9.24 -6.67 -0.10
N TYR A 110 9.02 -5.99 -1.22
CA TYR A 110 9.34 -6.53 -2.55
C TYR A 110 10.84 -6.66 -2.72
N LEU A 111 11.59 -5.60 -2.42
CA LEU A 111 13.06 -5.63 -2.54
C LEU A 111 13.70 -6.61 -1.56
N PHE A 112 13.15 -6.71 -0.34
CA PHE A 112 13.55 -7.72 0.63
C PHE A 112 13.35 -9.14 0.07
N ASN A 113 12.16 -9.42 -0.47
CA ASN A 113 11.84 -10.71 -1.08
C ASN A 113 12.80 -11.05 -2.21
N GLU A 114 13.07 -10.09 -3.10
CA GLU A 114 14.00 -10.29 -4.21
C GLU A 114 15.39 -10.69 -3.75
N PHE A 115 15.95 -10.03 -2.73
CA PHE A 115 17.24 -10.43 -2.17
C PHE A 115 17.20 -11.82 -1.54
N THR A 116 16.14 -12.14 -0.78
CA THR A 116 16.01 -13.46 -0.14
C THR A 116 15.82 -14.59 -1.16
N ASP A 117 15.05 -14.36 -2.23
CA ASP A 117 14.84 -15.32 -3.30
C ASP A 117 16.10 -15.51 -4.13
N LEU A 118 16.83 -14.42 -4.38
CA LEU A 118 18.13 -14.48 -5.03
C LEU A 118 19.11 -15.33 -4.20
N LEU A 119 19.16 -15.15 -2.88
CA LEU A 119 19.97 -15.97 -2.00
C LEU A 119 19.54 -17.43 -2.04
N LYS A 120 18.24 -17.70 -1.89
CA LYS A 120 17.67 -19.06 -1.88
C LYS A 120 18.01 -19.85 -3.15
N ARG A 121 17.84 -19.24 -4.32
CA ARG A 121 18.17 -19.87 -5.61
C ARG A 121 19.64 -20.27 -5.70
N ASN A 122 20.53 -19.46 -5.15
CA ASN A 122 21.98 -19.71 -5.21
C ASN A 122 22.45 -20.70 -4.15
N ILE A 123 21.89 -20.65 -2.93
CA ILE A 123 22.13 -21.69 -1.91
C ILE A 123 21.70 -23.05 -2.43
N LEU A 124 20.53 -23.16 -3.08
CA LEU A 124 20.08 -24.42 -3.70
C LEU A 124 21.07 -24.98 -4.72
N ALA A 125 21.63 -24.12 -5.57
CA ALA A 125 22.66 -24.53 -6.53
C ALA A 125 23.95 -25.00 -5.82
N LEU A 126 24.35 -24.34 -4.72
CA LEU A 126 25.53 -24.70 -3.94
C LEU A 126 25.32 -26.01 -3.16
N ASN A 127 24.17 -26.20 -2.51
CA ASN A 127 23.81 -27.42 -1.80
C ASN A 127 23.75 -28.62 -2.76
N SER A 128 23.22 -28.43 -3.97
CA SER A 128 23.19 -29.48 -5.01
C SER A 128 24.60 -29.92 -5.45
N SER A 129 25.62 -29.08 -5.22
CA SER A 129 27.02 -29.41 -5.47
C SER A 129 27.72 -30.11 -4.31
N GLY A 130 26.99 -30.40 -3.20
CA GLY A 130 27.50 -31.07 -2.01
C GLY A 130 28.46 -30.22 -1.16
N LYS A 131 28.53 -28.91 -1.41
CA LYS A 131 29.50 -28.01 -0.75
C LYS A 131 28.97 -27.35 0.52
N LEU A 132 27.68 -27.38 0.77
CA LEU A 132 27.05 -26.65 1.89
C LEU A 132 25.73 -27.32 2.29
N GLU A 133 25.45 -27.39 3.60
CA GLU A 133 24.16 -27.81 4.16
C GLU A 133 23.55 -26.63 4.92
N ILE A 134 22.93 -25.69 4.20
CA ILE A 134 22.08 -24.67 4.84
C ILE A 134 20.62 -25.13 4.76
N PRO A 135 19.92 -25.29 5.91
CA PRO A 135 18.49 -25.56 5.92
C PRO A 135 17.72 -24.33 5.39
N ILE A 136 17.17 -24.47 4.18
CA ILE A 136 16.50 -23.39 3.43
C ILE A 136 15.25 -22.84 4.16
N ASN A 137 14.63 -23.68 4.98
CA ASN A 137 13.40 -23.34 5.71
C ASN A 137 13.62 -22.32 6.82
N GLU A 138 14.88 -22.00 7.13
CA GLU A 138 15.23 -21.03 8.16
C GLU A 138 15.83 -19.74 7.61
N LEU A 139 15.80 -19.49 6.29
CA LEU A 139 16.22 -18.18 5.80
C LEU A 139 15.39 -17.06 6.45
N CYS A 140 15.77 -15.78 6.27
CA CYS A 140 15.05 -14.58 6.76
C CYS A 140 13.56 -14.48 6.32
N LEU A 141 12.74 -15.48 6.65
CA LEU A 141 11.37 -15.76 6.23
C LEU A 141 10.40 -15.40 7.37
N TYR A 142 10.86 -15.54 8.63
CA TYR A 142 10.02 -15.37 9.82
C TYR A 142 9.62 -13.91 10.13
N SER A 143 10.31 -12.93 9.55
CA SER A 143 10.15 -11.53 9.98
C SER A 143 8.99 -10.77 9.32
N GLN A 144 8.40 -11.27 8.23
CA GLN A 144 7.50 -10.48 7.39
C GLN A 144 6.13 -10.15 8.00
N GLU A 145 5.49 -11.04 8.77
CA GLU A 145 4.05 -10.89 8.98
C GLU A 145 3.63 -10.10 10.23
N SER A 146 4.44 -10.03 11.30
CA SER A 146 3.95 -9.42 12.55
C SER A 146 4.83 -8.37 13.20
N ILE A 147 6.15 -8.47 13.10
CA ILE A 147 7.08 -7.54 13.75
C ILE A 147 7.39 -6.38 12.81
N ILE A 148 7.74 -6.69 11.56
CA ILE A 148 8.11 -5.64 10.61
C ILE A 148 6.90 -4.75 10.30
N LYS A 149 5.80 -5.25 9.74
CA LYS A 149 4.74 -4.33 9.26
C LYS A 149 4.13 -3.40 10.33
N ARG A 150 3.98 -3.88 11.58
CA ARG A 150 3.40 -3.09 12.68
C ARG A 150 4.43 -2.23 13.40
N ASP A 151 5.61 -2.79 13.69
CA ASP A 151 6.61 -2.10 14.52
C ASP A 151 7.67 -1.37 13.67
N PHE A 152 7.64 -1.44 12.34
CA PHE A 152 8.64 -0.80 11.50
C PHE A 152 8.71 0.72 11.68
N GLN A 153 7.58 1.39 11.92
CA GLN A 153 7.59 2.82 12.27
C GLN A 153 8.34 3.08 13.59
N LYS A 154 8.21 2.19 14.58
CA LYS A 154 8.95 2.28 15.85
C LYS A 154 10.45 2.07 15.60
N ILE A 155 10.80 1.09 14.77
CA ILE A 155 12.20 0.84 14.37
C ILE A 155 12.79 2.09 13.73
N ILE A 156 12.12 2.68 12.73
CA ILE A 156 12.56 3.90 12.06
C ILE A 156 12.77 5.02 13.08
N TYR A 157 11.84 5.20 14.02
CA TYR A 157 11.94 6.25 15.03
C TYR A 157 13.14 6.06 15.97
N ILE A 158 13.32 4.84 16.51
CA ILE A 158 14.45 4.52 17.40
C ILE A 158 15.78 4.76 16.68
N TYR A 159 15.89 4.28 15.44
CA TYR A 159 17.15 4.36 14.71
C TYR A 159 17.45 5.77 14.20
N ASN A 160 16.43 6.53 13.78
CA ASN A 160 16.63 7.94 13.42
C ASN A 160 17.02 8.79 14.64
N LEU A 161 16.44 8.54 15.82
CA LEU A 161 16.86 9.20 17.06
C LEU A 161 18.34 8.96 17.34
N TYR A 162 18.76 7.70 17.17
CA TYR A 162 20.15 7.33 17.32
C TYR A 162 21.08 8.01 16.32
N ASP A 163 20.72 8.04 15.04
CA ASP A 163 21.49 8.74 14.01
C ASP A 163 21.63 10.24 14.30
N ILE A 164 20.58 10.88 14.80
CA ILE A 164 20.60 12.30 15.21
C ILE A 164 21.57 12.53 16.37
N ILE A 165 21.59 11.61 17.34
CA ILE A 165 22.48 11.70 18.50
C ILE A 165 23.94 11.47 18.09
N ASN A 166 24.20 10.50 17.21
CA ASN A 166 25.56 10.15 16.79
C ASN A 166 26.15 11.08 15.72
N SER A 167 25.33 11.64 14.83
CA SER A 167 25.78 12.58 13.78
C SER A 167 26.43 13.85 14.36
N LYS A 168 26.25 14.13 15.65
CA LYS A 168 26.94 15.21 16.37
C LYS A 168 28.38 14.91 16.78
N GLY A 169 28.99 13.83 16.24
CA GLY A 169 30.45 13.66 16.22
C GLY A 169 31.03 12.68 17.23
N GLY A 170 30.24 11.72 17.72
CA GLY A 170 30.72 10.65 18.61
C GLY A 170 30.92 9.31 17.88
N LYS A 171 31.92 8.52 18.30
CA LYS A 171 31.94 7.07 17.97
C LYS A 171 30.62 6.44 18.42
N ILE A 172 30.11 5.51 17.63
CA ILE A 172 28.97 4.65 17.98
C ILE A 172 29.20 4.08 19.38
N ASN A 173 28.46 4.60 20.36
CA ASN A 173 28.47 4.07 21.71
C ASN A 173 27.27 3.12 21.84
N LYS A 174 27.55 1.82 21.91
CA LYS A 174 26.52 0.77 22.08
C LYS A 174 25.68 1.02 23.34
N ASP A 175 26.25 1.63 24.38
CA ASP A 175 25.55 1.98 25.61
C ASP A 175 24.53 3.11 25.40
N VAL A 176 24.84 4.07 24.52
CA VAL A 176 23.90 5.16 24.18
C VAL A 176 22.72 4.60 23.40
N PHE A 177 22.96 3.70 22.45
CA PHE A 177 21.87 3.04 21.71
C PHE A 177 20.94 2.27 22.65
N LYS A 178 21.52 1.49 23.58
CA LYS A 178 20.77 0.76 24.60
C LYS A 178 19.92 1.67 25.48
N GLN A 179 20.45 2.83 25.88
CA GLN A 179 19.69 3.82 26.65
C GLN A 179 18.51 4.39 25.85
N ILE A 180 18.70 4.69 24.56
CA ILE A 180 17.60 5.16 23.67
C ILE A 180 16.51 4.10 23.58
N VAL A 181 16.88 2.84 23.33
CA VAL A 181 15.94 1.72 23.28
C VAL A 181 15.15 1.61 24.59
N ASN A 182 15.82 1.71 25.73
CA ASN A 182 15.16 1.66 27.04
C ASN A 182 14.20 2.83 27.28
N ILE A 183 14.58 4.06 26.90
CA ILE A 183 13.72 5.25 27.02
C ILE A 183 12.47 5.08 26.17
N VAL A 184 12.62 4.68 24.90
CA VAL A 184 11.48 4.47 23.99
C VAL A 184 10.58 3.33 24.48
N LYS A 185 11.18 2.24 24.98
CA LYS A 185 10.45 1.12 25.60
C LYS A 185 9.61 1.59 26.78
N GLN A 186 10.22 2.27 27.75
CA GLN A 186 9.53 2.79 28.94
C GLN A 186 8.41 3.77 28.57
N TYR A 187 8.66 4.66 27.60
CA TYR A 187 7.64 5.59 27.11
C TYR A 187 6.44 4.86 26.51
N ASN A 188 6.67 3.86 25.65
CA ASN A 188 5.60 3.09 25.02
C ASN A 188 4.84 2.23 26.04
N GLU A 189 5.53 1.58 26.98
CA GLU A 189 4.89 0.82 28.08
C GLU A 189 4.02 1.73 28.97
N ASN A 190 4.52 2.93 29.28
CA ASN A 190 3.74 3.94 30.02
C ASN A 190 2.52 4.38 29.23
N MET A 191 2.65 4.67 27.93
CA MET A 191 1.53 5.07 27.07
C MET A 191 0.46 3.97 26.97
N GLU A 192 0.86 2.71 26.80
CA GLU A 192 -0.07 1.58 26.79
C GLU A 192 -0.81 1.46 28.14
N SER A 193 -0.10 1.60 29.26
CA SER A 193 -0.70 1.55 30.60
C SER A 193 -1.67 2.71 30.89
N VAL A 194 -1.40 3.90 30.34
CA VAL A 194 -2.26 5.09 30.45
C VAL A 194 -3.49 4.95 29.55
N SER A 195 -3.33 4.41 28.34
CA SER A 195 -4.45 4.19 27.42
C SER A 195 -5.49 3.20 27.97
N CYS A 196 -5.06 2.20 28.75
CA CYS A 196 -5.97 1.28 29.45
C CYS A 196 -6.66 1.91 30.66
N LYS A 197 -6.07 2.92 31.31
CA LYS A 197 -6.69 3.65 32.45
C LYS A 197 -7.70 4.70 32.02
N ILE A 198 -7.72 5.07 30.74
CA ILE A 198 -8.69 6.02 30.18
C ILE A 198 -10.06 5.32 29.90
N VAL A 199 -10.21 4.03 30.17
CA VAL A 199 -11.52 3.33 30.07
C VAL A 199 -12.22 3.28 31.43
N GLU A 200 -12.58 4.46 31.92
CA GLU A 200 -13.89 4.78 32.52
C GLU A 200 -14.14 6.27 32.20
N ILE A 201 -14.14 6.62 30.90
CA ILE A 201 -14.75 7.88 30.49
C ILE A 201 -16.26 7.69 30.72
N PRO A 202 -16.91 8.48 31.61
CA PRO A 202 -18.37 8.48 31.69
C PRO A 202 -18.88 8.85 30.31
N ASP A 203 -19.72 7.97 29.73
CA ASP A 203 -20.29 8.06 28.38
C ASP A 203 -20.05 9.42 27.72
N GLN A 204 -18.95 9.52 26.98
CA GLN A 204 -18.65 10.71 26.21
C GLN A 204 -19.88 10.95 25.33
N PRO A 205 -20.51 12.15 25.36
CA PRO A 205 -21.74 12.39 24.63
C PRO A 205 -21.46 12.02 23.19
N THR A 206 -22.19 11.02 22.70
CA THR A 206 -22.11 10.57 21.32
C THR A 206 -22.20 11.83 20.48
N CYS A 207 -21.08 12.21 19.84
CA CYS A 207 -21.10 13.22 18.80
C CYS A 207 -21.97 12.63 17.70
N LYS A 208 -23.28 12.88 17.81
CA LYS A 208 -24.26 12.62 16.77
C LYS A 208 -23.81 13.48 15.61
N ASN A 209 -22.99 12.90 14.74
CA ASN A 209 -22.74 13.46 13.43
C ASN A 209 -24.12 13.61 12.82
N ASN A 210 -24.60 14.85 12.73
CA ASN A 210 -25.88 15.16 12.14
C ASN A 210 -25.78 14.79 10.66
N ILE A 211 -26.12 13.54 10.34
CA ILE A 211 -26.14 12.99 8.97
C ILE A 211 -27.03 13.84 8.05
N LEU A 212 -27.95 14.60 8.66
CA LEU A 212 -28.76 15.63 8.04
C LEU A 212 -27.92 16.68 7.29
N VAL A 213 -26.76 17.08 7.80
CA VAL A 213 -25.94 18.15 7.22
C VAL A 213 -25.36 17.74 5.86
N PRO A 214 -24.67 16.58 5.71
CA PRO A 214 -24.27 16.08 4.39
C PRO A 214 -25.43 15.92 3.42
N ILE A 215 -26.59 15.44 3.88
CA ILE A 215 -27.79 15.22 3.05
C ILE A 215 -28.36 16.54 2.53
N ILE A 216 -28.43 17.57 3.37
CA ILE A 216 -28.91 18.91 2.97
C ILE A 216 -27.94 19.52 1.95
N ILE A 217 -26.62 19.41 2.18
CA ILE A 217 -25.61 19.95 1.26
C ILE A 217 -25.72 19.27 -0.10
N THR A 218 -25.83 17.93 -0.15
CA THR A 218 -25.96 17.21 -1.42
C THR A 218 -27.25 17.55 -2.17
N MET A 219 -28.38 17.72 -1.46
CA MET A 219 -29.63 18.18 -2.07
C MET A 219 -29.50 19.58 -2.68
N ILE A 220 -28.91 20.55 -1.96
CA ILE A 220 -28.74 21.92 -2.45
C ILE A 220 -27.83 21.95 -3.68
N VAL A 221 -26.69 21.24 -3.63
CA VAL A 221 -25.74 21.19 -4.76
C VAL A 221 -26.40 20.56 -5.98
N THR A 222 -27.14 19.47 -5.80
CA THR A 222 -27.87 18.81 -6.91
C THR A 222 -28.90 19.75 -7.52
N PHE A 223 -29.68 20.44 -6.70
CA PHE A 223 -30.68 21.40 -7.16
C PHE A 223 -30.07 22.56 -7.95
N LEU A 224 -28.95 23.12 -7.48
CA LEU A 224 -28.23 24.18 -8.18
C LEU A 224 -27.75 23.70 -9.55
N ILE A 225 -27.13 22.51 -9.64
CA ILE A 225 -26.68 21.93 -10.92
C ILE A 225 -27.86 21.75 -11.88
N SER A 226 -28.99 21.19 -11.42
CA SER A 226 -30.18 21.03 -12.24
C SER A 226 -30.74 22.37 -12.76
N LEU A 227 -30.74 23.40 -11.91
CA LEU A 227 -31.19 24.74 -12.28
C LEU A 227 -30.25 25.39 -13.31
N PHE A 228 -28.93 25.23 -13.15
CA PHE A 228 -27.95 25.66 -14.14
C PHE A 228 -28.13 24.97 -15.48
N ILE A 229 -28.31 23.64 -15.49
CA ILE A 229 -28.57 22.89 -16.73
C ILE A 229 -29.87 23.37 -17.38
N PHE A 230 -30.93 23.61 -16.61
CA PHE A 230 -32.19 24.12 -17.14
C PHE A 230 -32.04 25.51 -17.78
N ILE A 231 -31.31 26.43 -17.14
CA ILE A 231 -31.00 27.75 -17.71
C ILE A 231 -30.19 27.59 -18.99
N LEU A 232 -29.15 26.76 -19.00
CA LEU A 232 -28.34 26.51 -20.19
C LEU A 232 -29.20 25.94 -21.32
N LEU A 233 -30.06 24.95 -21.04
CA LEU A 233 -30.96 24.37 -22.03
C LEU A 233 -32.00 25.38 -22.53
N LYS A 234 -32.46 26.32 -21.71
CA LYS A 234 -33.47 27.32 -22.11
C LYS A 234 -32.88 28.50 -22.89
N PHE A 235 -31.69 28.96 -22.52
CA PHE A 235 -31.12 30.22 -23.01
C PHE A 235 -29.91 30.05 -23.95
N THR A 236 -29.38 28.83 -24.10
CA THR A 236 -28.33 28.53 -25.09
C THR A 236 -28.96 28.06 -26.40
N THR A 237 -28.28 28.27 -27.53
CA THR A 237 -28.63 27.77 -28.88
C THR A 237 -28.89 26.25 -28.96
N LEU A 238 -28.42 25.47 -27.98
CA LEU A 238 -28.79 24.07 -27.81
C LEU A 238 -30.31 23.88 -27.55
N GLY A 239 -30.95 24.82 -26.85
CA GLY A 239 -32.39 24.82 -26.61
C GLY A 239 -33.22 24.95 -27.88
N SER A 240 -32.79 25.79 -28.81
CA SER A 240 -33.46 25.93 -30.11
C SER A 240 -33.32 24.67 -30.97
N LEU A 241 -32.22 23.91 -30.84
CA LEU A 241 -32.05 22.63 -31.53
C LEU A 241 -33.02 21.56 -30.98
N ILE A 242 -33.20 21.53 -29.65
CA ILE A 242 -34.16 20.62 -29.01
C ILE A 242 -35.60 21.00 -29.37
N GLN A 243 -35.94 22.29 -29.36
CA GLN A 243 -37.25 22.76 -29.81
C GLN A 243 -37.50 22.45 -31.29
N GLY A 244 -36.49 22.60 -32.14
CA GLY A 244 -36.58 22.20 -33.55
C GLY A 244 -36.84 20.70 -33.70
N ALA A 245 -36.12 19.85 -32.95
CA ALA A 245 -36.30 18.40 -32.97
C ALA A 245 -37.69 17.97 -32.46
N THR A 246 -38.23 18.62 -31.42
CA THR A 246 -39.59 18.31 -30.94
C THR A 246 -40.66 18.76 -31.92
N LEU A 247 -40.48 19.89 -32.61
CA LEU A 247 -41.40 20.40 -33.63
C LEU A 247 -41.41 19.49 -34.87
N ILE A 248 -40.22 19.00 -35.30
CA ILE A 248 -40.11 17.99 -36.38
C ILE A 248 -40.84 16.71 -35.99
N ARG A 249 -40.65 16.20 -34.76
CA ARG A 249 -41.36 15.00 -34.30
C ARG A 249 -42.87 15.20 -34.25
N ARG A 250 -43.34 16.38 -33.80
CA ARG A 250 -44.76 16.70 -33.77
C ARG A 250 -45.38 16.69 -35.17
N ASN A 251 -44.71 17.32 -36.14
CA ASN A 251 -45.16 17.29 -37.54
C ASN A 251 -45.21 15.87 -38.11
N VAL A 252 -44.27 14.99 -37.73
CA VAL A 252 -44.31 13.58 -38.13
C VAL A 252 -45.51 12.85 -37.52
N TYR A 253 -45.80 13.06 -36.24
CA TYR A 253 -46.98 12.46 -35.60
C TYR A 253 -48.29 12.99 -36.17
N ASP A 254 -48.41 14.30 -36.40
CA ASP A 254 -49.60 14.91 -37.00
C ASP A 254 -49.81 14.38 -38.43
N ASN A 255 -48.73 14.17 -39.20
CA ASN A 255 -48.80 13.56 -40.53
C ASN A 255 -49.21 12.07 -40.49
N ILE A 256 -48.71 11.30 -39.53
CA ILE A 256 -49.12 9.89 -39.33
C ILE A 256 -50.60 9.82 -38.93
N ASP A 257 -51.06 10.71 -38.06
CA ASP A 257 -52.48 10.76 -37.64
C ASP A 257 -53.40 11.18 -38.80
N GLU A 258 -52.96 12.13 -39.63
CA GLU A 258 -53.68 12.50 -40.85
C GLU A 258 -53.74 11.33 -41.85
N GLU A 259 -52.63 10.60 -42.04
CA GLU A 259 -52.60 9.41 -42.89
C GLU A 259 -53.52 8.30 -42.34
N LEU A 260 -53.50 8.06 -41.02
CA LEU A 260 -54.33 7.05 -40.35
C LEU A 260 -55.82 7.42 -40.35
N SER A 261 -56.14 8.71 -40.25
CA SER A 261 -57.52 9.21 -40.39
C SER A 261 -58.04 9.10 -41.83
N ARG A 262 -57.19 9.29 -42.86
CA ARG A 262 -57.54 8.98 -44.26
C ARG A 262 -57.76 7.50 -44.50
N PHE A 263 -56.90 6.63 -43.95
CA PHE A 263 -57.06 5.17 -44.05
C PHE A 263 -58.31 4.65 -43.32
N ARG A 264 -58.79 5.33 -42.27
CA ARG A 264 -60.06 5.03 -41.59
C ARG A 264 -61.30 5.55 -42.32
N GLY A 265 -61.14 6.29 -43.42
CA GLY A 265 -62.23 6.81 -44.24
C GLY A 265 -62.74 5.83 -45.30
N SER A 266 -63.32 4.69 -44.89
CA SER A 266 -64.52 4.08 -45.50
C SER A 266 -64.88 2.69 -44.93
N ASP A 267 -64.64 2.40 -43.64
CA ASP A 267 -65.34 1.29 -42.99
C ASP A 267 -66.59 1.82 -42.29
N ILE A 268 -67.58 2.16 -43.13
CA ILE A 268 -69.00 2.12 -42.76
C ILE A 268 -69.31 0.63 -42.48
N TYR A 269 -68.93 0.14 -41.31
CA TYR A 269 -69.36 -1.16 -40.80
C TYR A 269 -70.13 -0.96 -39.51
N GLY A 270 -71.45 -0.97 -39.68
CA GLY A 270 -72.36 -1.70 -38.80
C GLY A 270 -72.33 -1.32 -37.32
N THR A 271 -73.25 -0.42 -36.97
CA THR A 271 -73.97 -0.47 -35.71
C THR A 271 -74.22 -1.90 -35.22
N MET A 272 -73.54 -2.31 -34.15
CA MET A 272 -74.11 -3.27 -33.20
C MET A 272 -73.81 -2.80 -31.78
N SER A 273 -74.84 -2.16 -31.21
CA SER A 273 -74.99 -1.89 -29.79
C SER A 273 -74.82 -3.19 -29.00
N ARG A 274 -73.67 -3.35 -28.35
CA ARG A 274 -73.46 -4.43 -27.37
C ARG A 274 -73.46 -3.83 -25.97
N ASN A 275 -74.67 -3.60 -25.49
CA ASN A 275 -75.01 -3.52 -24.08
C ASN A 275 -74.61 -4.84 -23.42
N SER A 276 -73.49 -4.84 -22.68
CA SER A 276 -73.24 -5.80 -21.61
C SER A 276 -72.25 -5.12 -20.66
N VAL A 277 -72.75 -4.55 -19.58
CA VAL A 277 -72.70 -5.20 -18.26
C VAL A 277 -71.26 -5.49 -17.88
N ASN A 278 -70.69 -4.65 -17.02
CA ASN A 278 -70.01 -5.09 -15.80
C ASN A 278 -69.71 -3.87 -14.91
N ASN A 279 -70.62 -3.64 -13.97
CA ASN A 279 -70.33 -2.96 -12.71
C ASN A 279 -69.28 -3.79 -11.97
N ILE A 280 -68.12 -3.22 -11.66
CA ILE A 280 -67.24 -3.75 -10.61
C ILE A 280 -66.96 -2.61 -9.62
N LEU A 281 -67.68 -2.68 -8.50
CA LEU A 281 -67.35 -2.02 -7.24
C LEU A 281 -65.96 -2.48 -6.78
N TYR A 282 -65.07 -1.55 -6.46
CA TYR A 282 -63.96 -1.84 -5.56
C TYR A 282 -64.34 -1.40 -4.15
N ASN A 283 -64.54 -2.39 -3.29
CA ASN A 283 -64.70 -2.23 -1.85
C ASN A 283 -63.36 -1.95 -1.19
N SER A 284 -63.46 -1.17 -0.12
CA SER A 284 -62.43 -0.83 0.85
C SER A 284 -61.81 -2.04 1.55
N LYS A 285 -60.52 -1.96 1.84
CA LYS A 285 -59.95 -2.27 3.15
C LYS A 285 -58.74 -1.38 3.40
#